data_AF-A0A2V5ZVW9-F1
#
_entry.id   AF-A0A2V5ZVW9-F1
#
_cell.length_a   1.000
_cell.length_b   1.000
_cell.length_c   1.000
_cell.angle_alpha   90.00
_cell.angle_beta   90.00
_cell.angle_gamma   90.00
#
_symmetry.space_group_name_H-M   'P 1'
#
loop_
_entity.id
_entity.type
_entity.pdbx_description
1 polymer ?
#
loop_
_entity_poly.entity_id
_entity_poly.type
_entity_poly.pdbx_seq_one_letter_code
_entity_poly.pdbx_strand_id
1 'polypeptide(L)'
;SFLRELAQKTPERNFLGIDKMAGRIEKSCRKVAGLENVRVMNLEISYAVRFLLPRESVETFYLFFPDPWPKRRHHRRRLVTTEFLDAIHRALGEAGMFRIATDQADYFEQIKRVAKNHSGFAIANDVDLPTTKFERRFRDADLPIYRLSLRKISPVR
;
A
#
# COMPACT_ATOMS: atom_id res chain seq x y z
N SER A 1 -0.43 -15.71 1.23
CA SER A 1 -0.35 -14.38 0.56
C SER A 1 0.19 -13.40 1.56
N PHE A 2 0.67 -12.23 1.14
CA PHE A 2 1.13 -11.19 2.06
C PHE A 2 0.10 -10.91 3.17
N LEU A 3 -1.14 -10.57 2.78
CA LEU A 3 -2.24 -10.31 3.71
C LEU A 3 -2.46 -11.45 4.73
N ARG A 4 -2.53 -12.71 4.27
CA ARG A 4 -2.71 -13.87 5.13
C ARG A 4 -1.56 -14.03 6.11
N GLU A 5 -0.33 -13.95 5.63
CA GLU A 5 0.86 -14.18 6.46
C GLU A 5 1.01 -13.08 7.52
N LEU A 6 0.76 -11.82 7.15
CA LEU A 6 0.75 -10.71 8.09
C LEU A 6 -0.33 -10.89 9.15
N ALA A 7 -1.56 -11.20 8.74
CA ALA A 7 -2.68 -11.43 9.66
C ALA A 7 -2.45 -12.61 10.61
N GLN A 8 -1.79 -13.69 10.16
CA GLN A 8 -1.42 -14.82 11.00
C GLN A 8 -0.33 -14.48 12.03
N LYS A 9 0.62 -13.61 11.66
CA LYS A 9 1.70 -13.17 12.56
C LYS A 9 1.25 -12.12 13.58
N THR A 10 0.13 -11.46 13.35
CA THR A 10 -0.41 -10.38 14.19
C THR A 10 -1.92 -10.56 14.43
N PRO A 11 -2.32 -11.63 15.14
CA PRO A 11 -3.73 -11.95 15.36
C PRO A 11 -4.49 -10.87 16.13
N GLU A 12 -3.79 -10.03 16.89
CA GLU A 12 -4.33 -8.89 17.64
C GLU A 12 -4.73 -7.69 16.77
N ARG A 13 -4.37 -7.70 15.48
CA ARG A 13 -4.64 -6.62 14.53
C ARG A 13 -5.64 -7.04 13.47
N ASN A 14 -6.47 -6.09 13.06
CA ASN A 14 -7.43 -6.27 11.97
C ASN A 14 -6.85 -5.79 10.64
N PHE A 15 -7.18 -6.50 9.55
CA PHE A 15 -6.70 -6.21 8.21
C PHE A 15 -7.85 -6.10 7.21
N LEU A 16 -7.73 -5.12 6.31
CA LEU A 16 -8.61 -4.94 5.16
C LEU A 16 -7.81 -5.06 3.86
N GLY A 17 -8.12 -6.08 3.05
CA GLY A 17 -7.62 -6.21 1.69
C GLY A 17 -8.57 -5.53 0.69
N ILE A 18 -8.04 -4.70 -0.21
CA ILE A 18 -8.85 -4.00 -1.23
C ILE A 18 -8.28 -4.30 -2.62
N ASP A 19 -9.13 -4.74 -3.54
CA ASP A 19 -8.81 -4.89 -4.96
C ASP A 19 -10.10 -4.71 -5.77
N LYS A 20 -10.01 -4.31 -7.04
CA LYS A 20 -11.18 -4.15 -7.93
C LYS A 20 -11.41 -5.35 -8.85
N MET A 21 -10.42 -6.23 -8.97
CA MET A 21 -10.49 -7.40 -9.84
C MET A 21 -11.15 -8.56 -9.10
N ALA A 22 -12.38 -8.90 -9.48
CA ALA A 22 -13.16 -9.98 -8.85
C ALA A 22 -12.36 -11.29 -8.67
N GLY A 23 -11.62 -11.73 -9.69
CA GLY A 23 -10.79 -12.94 -9.58
C GLY A 23 -9.65 -12.84 -8.54
N ARG A 24 -9.11 -11.65 -8.28
CA ARG A 24 -8.12 -11.42 -7.20
C ARG A 24 -8.79 -11.40 -5.83
N ILE A 25 -10.00 -10.86 -5.75
CA ILE A 25 -10.83 -10.87 -4.53
C ILE A 25 -11.16 -12.31 -4.13
N GLU A 26 -11.73 -13.11 -5.03
CA GLU A 26 -12.05 -14.52 -4.75
C GLU A 26 -10.82 -15.30 -4.27
N LYS A 27 -9.69 -15.12 -4.95
CA LYS A 27 -8.42 -15.76 -4.57
C LYS A 27 -7.92 -15.29 -3.21
N SER A 28 -8.19 -14.04 -2.84
CA SER A 28 -7.82 -13.50 -1.54
C SER A 28 -8.74 -14.08 -0.46
N CYS A 29 -10.06 -14.10 -0.68
CA CYS A 29 -11.04 -14.73 0.22
C CYS A 29 -10.69 -16.20 0.50
N ARG A 30 -10.40 -17.00 -0.53
CA ARG A 30 -9.98 -18.42 -0.34
C ARG A 30 -8.71 -18.56 0.51
N LYS A 31 -7.76 -17.63 0.40
CA LYS A 31 -6.50 -17.69 1.16
C LYS A 31 -6.62 -17.26 2.61
N VAL A 32 -7.58 -16.39 2.91
CA VAL A 32 -7.80 -15.85 4.26
C VAL A 32 -9.01 -16.51 4.94
N ALA A 33 -9.63 -17.50 4.30
CA ALA A 33 -10.68 -18.30 4.89
C ALA A 33 -10.22 -18.90 6.23
N GLY A 34 -11.04 -18.72 7.26
CA GLY A 34 -10.73 -19.11 8.64
C GLY A 34 -9.96 -18.07 9.47
N LEU A 35 -9.54 -16.94 8.89
CA LEU A 35 -8.99 -15.82 9.66
C LEU A 35 -10.10 -14.84 10.04
N GLU A 36 -10.30 -14.66 11.34
CA GLU A 36 -11.35 -13.77 11.86
C GLU A 36 -10.97 -12.29 11.77
N ASN A 37 -9.66 -11.99 11.76
CA ASN A 37 -9.11 -10.65 11.74
C ASN A 37 -8.86 -10.08 10.32
N VAL A 38 -9.41 -10.71 9.27
CA VAL A 38 -9.26 -10.25 7.89
C VAL A 38 -10.63 -10.01 7.24
N ARG A 39 -10.77 -8.88 6.56
CA ARG A 39 -11.87 -8.58 5.64
C ARG A 39 -11.31 -8.24 4.26
N VAL A 40 -12.11 -8.48 3.22
CA VAL A 40 -11.74 -8.19 1.83
C VAL A 40 -12.87 -7.39 1.18
N MET A 41 -12.51 -6.30 0.49
CA MET A 41 -13.43 -5.38 -0.16
C MET A 41 -13.15 -5.35 -1.67
N ASN A 42 -14.18 -5.61 -2.46
CA ASN A 42 -14.13 -5.50 -3.92
C ASN A 42 -14.46 -4.07 -4.36
N LEU A 43 -13.44 -3.20 -4.42
CA LEU A 43 -13.62 -1.80 -4.79
C LEU A 43 -12.35 -1.21 -5.40
N GLU A 44 -12.51 -0.12 -6.13
CA GLU A 44 -11.37 0.68 -6.57
C GLU A 44 -10.66 1.32 -5.36
N ILE A 45 -9.34 1.18 -5.31
CA ILE A 45 -8.52 1.53 -4.13
C ILE A 45 -8.55 3.04 -3.88
N SER A 46 -8.40 3.86 -4.91
CA SER A 46 -8.43 5.32 -4.77
C SER A 46 -9.79 5.80 -4.25
N TYR A 47 -10.89 5.22 -4.73
CA TYR A 47 -12.23 5.51 -4.22
C TYR A 47 -12.38 5.11 -2.75
N ALA A 48 -11.98 3.89 -2.38
CA ALA A 48 -12.10 3.40 -1.01
C ALA A 48 -11.35 4.30 -0.01
N VAL A 49 -10.09 4.64 -0.32
CA VAL A 49 -9.24 5.46 0.55
C VAL A 49 -9.76 6.90 0.64
N ARG A 50 -10.22 7.48 -0.48
CA ARG A 50 -10.71 8.87 -0.52
C ARG A 50 -12.03 9.05 0.22
N PHE A 51 -12.96 8.10 0.09
CA PHE A 51 -14.36 8.35 0.44
C PHE A 51 -14.92 7.42 1.52
N LEU A 52 -14.34 6.24 1.76
CA LEU A 52 -14.93 5.26 2.68
C LEU A 52 -14.17 5.12 4.00
N LEU A 53 -12.84 5.31 3.99
CA LEU A 53 -12.06 5.17 5.22
C LEU A 53 -12.28 6.40 6.12
N PRO A 54 -12.68 6.21 7.40
CA PRO A 54 -12.77 7.31 8.34
C PRO A 54 -11.41 7.97 8.58
N ARG A 55 -11.44 9.17 9.15
CA ARG A 55 -10.21 9.86 9.57
C ARG A 55 -9.54 9.08 10.69
N GLU A 56 -8.22 8.98 10.65
CA GLU A 56 -7.39 8.41 11.73
C GLU A 56 -7.76 6.96 12.12
N SER A 57 -8.38 6.20 11.21
CA SER A 57 -8.86 4.84 11.46
C SER A 57 -7.87 3.74 11.02
N VAL A 58 -6.75 4.11 10.39
CA VAL A 58 -5.79 3.15 9.83
C VAL A 58 -4.42 3.35 10.45
N GLU A 59 -3.82 2.28 10.97
CA GLU A 59 -2.46 2.33 11.50
C GLU A 59 -1.41 2.24 10.39
N THR A 60 -1.62 1.36 9.41
CA THR A 60 -0.65 1.16 8.32
C THR A 60 -1.33 0.81 6.99
N PHE A 61 -0.90 1.48 5.93
CA PHE A 61 -1.21 1.12 4.55
C PHE A 61 -0.05 0.34 3.91
N TYR A 62 -0.41 -0.69 3.13
CA TYR A 62 0.52 -1.47 2.32
C TYR A 62 0.11 -1.37 0.84
N LEU A 63 0.96 -0.81 -0.01
CA LEU A 63 0.76 -0.74 -1.46
C LEU A 63 1.92 -1.41 -2.20
N PHE A 64 1.70 -2.65 -2.64
CA PHE A 64 2.74 -3.42 -3.28
C PHE A 64 2.41 -3.72 -4.74
N PHE A 65 3.36 -3.41 -5.61
CA PHE A 65 3.31 -3.62 -7.06
C PHE A 65 2.05 -3.01 -7.71
N PRO A 66 1.75 -1.72 -7.46
CA PRO A 66 0.70 -1.03 -8.18
C PRO A 66 1.02 -0.96 -9.68
N ASP A 67 -0.02 -0.93 -10.52
CA ASP A 67 0.15 -0.85 -11.97
C ASP A 67 1.03 0.37 -12.35
N PRO A 68 2.17 0.15 -13.03
CA PRO A 68 3.17 1.20 -13.24
C PRO A 68 2.87 2.13 -14.40
N TRP A 69 2.00 1.69 -15.32
CA TRP A 69 1.63 2.42 -16.54
C TRP A 69 2.87 2.98 -17.28
N PRO A 70 3.71 2.13 -17.91
CA PRO A 70 5.03 2.52 -18.40
C PRO A 70 5.00 3.52 -19.56
N LYS A 71 3.90 3.59 -20.31
CA LYS A 71 3.76 4.56 -21.41
C LYS A 71 3.47 5.95 -20.84
N ARG A 72 4.25 6.97 -21.22
CA ARG A 72 4.11 8.38 -20.75
C ARG A 72 2.67 8.89 -20.76
N ARG A 73 1.91 8.64 -21.84
CA ARG A 73 0.49 9.02 -21.98
C ARG A 73 -0.44 8.41 -20.92
N HIS A 74 -0.03 7.34 -20.24
CA HIS A 74 -0.80 6.66 -19.20
C HIS A 74 -0.35 7.03 -17.78
N HIS A 75 0.67 7.89 -17.59
CA HIS A 75 1.15 8.23 -16.24
C HIS A 75 0.07 8.85 -15.35
N ARG A 76 -0.95 9.50 -15.93
CA ARG A 76 -2.13 10.00 -15.21
C ARG A 76 -2.96 8.90 -14.53
N ARG A 77 -2.75 7.63 -14.87
CA ARG A 77 -3.42 6.46 -14.27
C ARG A 77 -2.64 5.86 -13.09
N ARG A 78 -1.43 6.36 -12.82
CA ARG A 78 -0.63 5.91 -11.66
C ARG A 78 -1.36 6.31 -10.38
N LEU A 79 -1.46 5.35 -9.46
CA LEU A 79 -2.21 5.50 -8.22
C LEU A 79 -1.60 6.53 -7.27
N VAL A 80 -0.27 6.54 -7.15
CA VAL A 80 0.43 7.43 -6.20
C VAL A 80 0.56 8.83 -6.81
N THR A 81 -0.39 9.68 -6.44
CA THR A 81 -0.43 11.13 -6.69
C THR A 81 -0.47 11.90 -5.37
N THR A 82 -0.34 13.23 -5.41
CA THR A 82 -0.45 14.08 -4.22
C THR A 82 -1.81 13.88 -3.54
N GLU A 83 -2.90 13.89 -4.31
CA GLU A 83 -4.27 13.73 -3.78
C GLU A 83 -4.50 12.34 -3.18
N PHE A 84 -3.81 11.32 -3.69
CA PHE A 84 -3.84 10.00 -3.07
C PHE A 84 -3.07 10.00 -1.74
N LEU A 85 -1.92 10.68 -1.66
CA LEU A 85 -1.20 10.85 -0.39
C LEU A 85 -2.01 11.65 0.63
N ASP A 86 -2.73 12.69 0.21
CA ASP A 86 -3.63 13.46 1.09
C ASP A 86 -4.70 12.55 1.71
N ALA A 87 -5.30 11.67 0.88
CA ALA A 87 -6.31 10.73 1.33
C ALA A 87 -5.75 9.67 2.29
N ILE A 88 -4.54 9.15 2.00
CA ILE A 88 -3.81 8.25 2.90
C ILE A 88 -3.49 8.95 4.23
N HIS A 89 -2.98 10.18 4.19
CA HIS A 89 -2.65 10.98 5.38
C HIS A 89 -3.86 11.19 6.28
N ARG A 90 -5.01 11.56 5.69
CA ARG A 90 -6.29 11.72 6.40
C ARG A 90 -6.71 10.44 7.13
N ALA A 91 -6.63 9.29 6.46
CA ALA A 91 -7.06 8.01 7.01
C ALA A 91 -6.10 7.44 8.05
N LEU A 92 -4.81 7.81 8.00
CA LEU A 92 -3.80 7.35 8.95
C LEU A 92 -4.01 7.95 10.34
N GLY A 93 -3.90 7.14 11.39
CA GLY A 93 -3.79 7.59 12.78
C GLY A 93 -2.45 8.27 13.08
N GLU A 94 -2.25 8.76 14.30
CA GLU A 94 -0.96 9.31 14.73
C GLU A 94 0.18 8.32 14.50
N ALA A 95 1.33 8.83 14.04
CA ALA A 95 2.50 8.02 13.67
C ALA A 95 2.23 6.89 12.64
N GLY A 96 1.08 6.91 11.96
CA GLY A 96 0.70 5.90 10.99
C GLY A 96 1.66 5.79 9.80
N MET A 97 1.74 4.61 9.20
CA MET A 97 2.74 4.28 8.18
C MET A 97 2.10 4.01 6.81
N PHE A 98 2.76 4.45 5.75
CA PHE A 98 2.45 4.03 4.38
C PHE A 98 3.66 3.38 3.73
N ARG A 99 3.54 2.08 3.43
CA ARG A 99 4.62 1.26 2.91
C ARG A 99 4.35 0.88 1.46
N ILE A 100 5.30 1.20 0.60
CA ILE A 100 5.17 1.09 -0.84
C ILE A 100 6.31 0.21 -1.37
N ALA A 101 5.98 -0.70 -2.29
CA ALA A 101 6.98 -1.48 -3.03
C ALA A 101 6.63 -1.52 -4.52
N THR A 102 7.62 -1.39 -5.38
CA THR A 102 7.48 -1.53 -6.84
C THR A 102 8.76 -2.06 -7.46
N ASP A 103 8.63 -2.81 -8.54
CA ASP A 103 9.70 -3.31 -9.41
C ASP A 103 10.06 -2.31 -10.53
N GLN A 104 9.42 -1.15 -10.59
CA GLN A 104 9.47 -0.24 -11.74
C GLN A 104 10.18 1.06 -11.35
N ALA A 105 11.44 1.19 -11.75
CA ALA A 105 12.31 2.31 -11.38
C ALA A 105 11.68 3.69 -11.68
N ASP A 106 11.15 3.88 -12.90
CA ASP A 106 10.49 5.13 -13.31
C ASP A 106 9.27 5.49 -12.46
N TYR A 107 8.53 4.47 -11.98
CA TYR A 107 7.40 4.71 -11.09
C TYR A 107 7.90 5.02 -9.67
N PHE A 108 8.95 4.33 -9.22
CA PHE A 108 9.58 4.61 -7.94
C PHE A 108 10.12 6.04 -7.84
N GLU A 109 10.77 6.55 -8.89
CA GLU A 109 11.21 7.95 -8.93
C GLU A 109 10.05 8.94 -8.84
N GLN A 110 8.94 8.66 -9.52
CA GLN A 110 7.73 9.47 -9.36
C GLN A 110 7.21 9.42 -7.91
N ILE A 111 7.14 8.23 -7.30
CA ILE A 111 6.65 8.05 -5.93
C ILE A 111 7.51 8.87 -4.96
N LYS A 112 8.85 8.79 -5.07
CA LYS A 112 9.78 9.61 -4.26
C LYS A 112 9.54 11.10 -4.44
N ARG A 113 9.37 11.57 -5.68
CA ARG A 113 9.12 13.00 -5.97
C ARG A 113 7.81 13.49 -5.35
N VAL A 114 6.73 12.72 -5.49
CA VAL A 114 5.43 13.04 -4.88
C VAL A 114 5.54 13.05 -3.35
N ALA A 115 6.19 12.05 -2.77
CA ALA A 115 6.39 11.96 -1.32
C ALA A 115 7.24 13.13 -0.77
N LYS A 116 8.34 13.48 -1.44
CA LYS A 116 9.21 14.60 -1.03
C LYS A 116 8.49 15.96 -1.04
N ASN A 117 7.53 16.14 -1.93
CA ASN A 117 6.76 17.38 -2.07
C ASN A 117 5.51 17.42 -1.16
N HIS A 118 5.23 16.37 -0.39
CA HIS A 118 4.06 16.29 0.47
C HIS A 118 4.43 16.59 1.93
N SER A 119 3.91 17.67 2.50
CA SER A 119 4.30 18.17 3.84
C SER A 119 3.85 17.29 5.01
N GLY A 120 2.88 16.41 4.80
CA GLY A 120 2.35 15.51 5.84
C GLY A 120 3.13 14.21 6.07
N PHE A 121 4.21 13.95 5.34
CA PHE A 121 4.98 12.71 5.46
C PHE A 121 6.47 12.95 5.66
N ALA A 122 7.09 12.14 6.52
CA ALA A 122 8.54 11.97 6.58
C ALA A 122 8.93 10.61 5.98
N ILE A 123 10.06 10.54 5.29
CA ILE A 123 10.64 9.25 4.87
C ILE A 123 11.12 8.52 6.12
N ALA A 124 10.76 7.24 6.24
CA ALA A 124 11.11 6.37 7.35
C ALA A 124 11.88 5.14 6.88
N ASN A 125 12.63 4.54 7.79
CA ASN A 125 13.30 3.26 7.53
C ASN A 125 12.26 2.14 7.37
N ASP A 126 12.59 1.18 6.51
CA ASP A 126 11.77 -0.01 6.34
C ASP A 126 11.94 -0.95 7.54
N VAL A 127 10.92 -1.75 7.83
CA VAL A 127 11.00 -2.81 8.85
C VAL A 127 10.81 -4.16 8.18
N ASP A 128 11.24 -5.23 8.84
CA ASP A 128 11.08 -6.58 8.30
C ASP A 128 9.60 -6.91 8.09
N LEU A 129 9.26 -7.31 6.87
CA LEU A 129 7.91 -7.55 6.41
C LEU A 129 7.79 -8.92 5.75
N PRO A 130 6.65 -9.61 5.92
CA PRO A 130 6.37 -10.81 5.15
C PRO A 130 6.60 -10.57 3.66
N THR A 131 7.40 -11.42 3.04
CA THR A 131 7.73 -11.25 1.61
C THR A 131 6.49 -11.57 0.77
N THR A 132 6.16 -10.71 -0.20
CA THR A 132 5.08 -11.00 -1.15
C THR A 132 5.48 -12.13 -2.11
N LYS A 133 4.49 -12.76 -2.78
CA LYS A 133 4.79 -13.78 -3.81
C LYS A 133 5.56 -13.18 -5.00
N PHE A 134 5.30 -11.91 -5.33
CA PHE A 134 6.03 -11.20 -6.38
C PHE A 134 7.49 -10.98 -5.97
N GLU A 135 7.72 -10.52 -4.74
CA GLU A 135 9.07 -10.29 -4.23
C GLU A 135 9.94 -11.55 -4.20
N ARG A 136 9.36 -12.71 -3.83
CA ARG A 136 10.10 -13.97 -3.88
C ARG A 136 10.59 -14.27 -5.30
N ARG A 137 9.70 -14.16 -6.30
CA ARG A 137 10.06 -14.41 -7.71
C ARG A 137 11.16 -13.47 -8.23
N PHE A 138 11.13 -12.20 -7.81
CA PHE A 138 12.13 -11.22 -8.22
C PHE A 138 13.47 -11.46 -7.51
N ARG A 139 13.45 -11.81 -6.23
CA ARG A 139 14.67 -12.20 -5.49
C ARG A 139 15.32 -13.44 -6.07
N ASP A 140 14.52 -14.45 -6.42
CA ASP A 140 15.00 -15.69 -7.05
C ASP A 140 15.60 -15.43 -8.45
N ALA A 141 15.26 -14.31 -9.08
CA ALA A 141 15.72 -13.88 -10.40
C ALA A 141 16.74 -12.72 -10.34
N ASP A 142 17.21 -12.34 -9.15
CA ASP A 142 18.12 -11.20 -8.90
C ASP A 142 17.65 -9.85 -9.50
N LEU A 143 16.34 -9.63 -9.53
CA LEU A 143 15.73 -8.41 -10.04
C LEU A 143 15.47 -7.40 -8.91
N PRO A 144 15.71 -6.10 -9.16
CA PRO A 144 15.60 -5.08 -8.12
C PRO A 144 14.15 -4.84 -7.70
N ILE A 145 13.97 -4.58 -6.40
CA ILE A 145 12.71 -4.16 -5.80
C ILE A 145 12.95 -2.89 -5.02
N TYR A 146 12.22 -1.83 -5.38
CA TYR A 146 12.31 -0.54 -4.74
C TYR A 146 11.24 -0.42 -3.66
N ARG A 147 11.65 0.00 -2.46
CA ARG A 147 10.75 0.21 -1.31
C ARG A 147 10.84 1.64 -0.80
N LEU A 148 9.71 2.17 -0.35
CA LEU A 148 9.62 3.45 0.34
C LEU A 148 8.61 3.33 1.47
N SER A 149 9.04 3.73 2.66
CA SER A 149 8.20 3.83 3.84
C SER A 149 8.03 5.29 4.22
N LEU A 150 6.78 5.72 4.40
CA LEU A 150 6.39 7.08 4.78
C LEU A 150 5.72 7.03 6.14
N ARG A 151 6.16 7.89 7.07
CA ARG A 151 5.54 8.06 8.38
C ARG A 151 4.72 9.35 8.39
N LYS A 152 3.46 9.27 8.83
CA LYS A 152 2.63 10.45 9.03
C LYS A 152 3.30 11.38 10.03
N ILE A 153 3.41 12.64 9.64
CA ILE A 153 3.77 13.74 10.53
C ILE A 153 2.60 14.73 10.56
N SER A 154 2.34 15.28 11.74
CA SER A 154 1.47 16.44 11.85
C SER A 154 2.19 17.62 11.21
N PRO A 155 1.53 18.41 10.35
CA PRO A 155 2.10 19.66 9.89
C PRO A 155 2.49 20.48 11.13
N VAL A 156 3.72 20.96 11.16
CA VAL A 156 4.11 21.96 12.17
C VAL A 156 3.17 23.14 11.98
N ARG A 157 2.41 23.48 13.03
CA ARG A 157 1.52 24.66 13.03
C ARG A 157 2.33 25.93 12.85
#